data_AF-A0A658NKK2-F1
#
_entry.id   AF-A0A658NKK2-F1
#
_cell.length_a   1.000
_cell.length_b   1.000
_cell.length_c   1.000
_cell.angle_alpha   90.00
_cell.angle_beta   90.00
_cell.angle_gamma   90.00
#
_symmetry.space_group_name_H-M   'P 1'
#
loop_
_entity.id
_entity.type
_entity.pdbx_description
1 polymer ?
#
loop_
_entity_poly.entity_id
_entity_poly.type
_entity_poly.pdbx_seq_one_letter_code
_entity_poly.pdbx_strand_id
1 'polypeptide(L)'
;VPFAIADATTLTEAGFVGEDVENILVQMVQNADYDLEAAARGIIYVDEIDKISRKADSPSITRDVSGEGVQQALLKIIEGTVANIPPKG
;
A
#
# COMPACT_ATOMS: atom_id res chain seq x y z
N VAL A 1 11.78 -14.98 5.86
CA VAL A 1 10.85 -13.93 6.32
C VAL A 1 9.73 -13.82 5.30
N PRO A 2 8.48 -13.54 5.72
CA PRO A 2 7.37 -13.32 4.80
C PRO A 2 7.69 -12.20 3.80
N PHE A 3 7.19 -12.32 2.57
CA PHE A 3 7.52 -11.41 1.48
C PHE A 3 6.26 -11.06 0.68
N ALA A 4 6.04 -9.78 0.36
CA ALA A 4 4.95 -9.34 -0.50
C ALA A 4 5.49 -8.43 -1.61
N ILE A 5 4.90 -8.54 -2.80
CA ILE A 5 5.23 -7.74 -3.97
C ILE A 5 4.00 -6.94 -4.33
N ALA A 6 4.15 -5.63 -4.51
CA ALA A 6 3.12 -4.75 -5.02
C ALA A 6 3.67 -3.94 -6.21
N ASP A 7 2.81 -3.68 -7.18
CA ASP A 7 3.07 -2.75 -8.28
C ASP A 7 2.35 -1.44 -7.96
N ALA A 8 3.07 -0.32 -7.90
CA ALA A 8 2.46 0.95 -7.53
C ALA A 8 1.39 1.44 -8.53
N THR A 9 1.40 0.96 -9.78
CA THR A 9 0.43 1.36 -10.80
C THR A 9 -0.95 0.74 -10.62
N THR A 10 -1.07 -0.34 -9.85
CA THR A 10 -2.36 -1.00 -9.55
C THR A 10 -3.07 -0.37 -8.36
N LEU A 11 -2.35 0.43 -7.57
CA LEU A 11 -2.81 1.00 -6.32
C LEU A 11 -3.70 2.23 -6.54
N THR A 12 -4.72 2.37 -5.71
CA THR A 12 -5.54 3.57 -5.62
C THR A 12 -5.78 3.98 -4.17
N GLU A 13 -6.16 5.24 -3.97
CA GLU A 13 -6.60 5.73 -2.67
C GLU A 13 -7.81 4.91 -2.17
N ALA A 14 -7.86 4.66 -0.86
CA ALA A 14 -8.96 3.93 -0.23
C ALA A 14 -10.34 4.49 -0.64
N GLY A 15 -11.23 3.58 -1.03
CA GLY A 15 -12.59 3.92 -1.48
C GLY A 15 -12.74 4.21 -2.99
N PHE A 16 -11.69 4.03 -3.79
CA PHE A 16 -11.76 4.12 -5.25
C PHE A 16 -11.64 2.74 -5.92
N VAL A 17 -11.96 2.67 -7.22
CA VAL A 17 -11.83 1.44 -8.01
C VAL A 17 -10.34 1.17 -8.26
N GLY A 18 -9.84 0.05 -7.77
CA GLY A 18 -8.43 -0.36 -7.86
C GLY A 18 -8.03 -1.23 -6.66
N GLU A 19 -6.75 -1.53 -6.53
CA GLU A 19 -6.23 -2.20 -5.34
C GLU A 19 -5.95 -1.17 -4.25
N ASP A 20 -6.52 -1.37 -3.06
CA ASP A 20 -6.22 -0.50 -1.92
C ASP A 20 -4.79 -0.77 -1.45
N VAL A 21 -4.08 0.29 -1.06
CA VAL A 21 -2.73 0.22 -0.50
C VAL A 21 -2.69 -0.69 0.74
N GLU A 22 -3.76 -0.76 1.52
CA GLU A 22 -3.85 -1.64 2.69
C GLU A 22 -3.86 -3.14 2.33
N ASN A 23 -4.22 -3.52 1.09
CA ASN A 23 -4.20 -4.93 0.66
C ASN A 23 -2.80 -5.53 0.67
N ILE A 24 -1.74 -4.72 0.55
CA ILE A 24 -0.35 -5.20 0.63
C ILE A 24 -0.09 -5.84 2.01
N LEU A 25 -0.69 -5.29 3.08
CA LEU A 25 -0.58 -5.87 4.42
C LEU A 25 -1.38 -7.16 4.55
N VAL A 26 -2.54 -7.25 3.89
CA VAL A 26 -3.33 -8.50 3.82
C VAL A 26 -2.49 -9.60 3.17
N GLN A 27 -1.86 -9.31 2.02
CA GLN A 27 -0.97 -10.26 1.34
C GLN A 27 0.22 -10.65 2.23
N MET A 28 0.84 -9.69 2.94
CA MET A 28 1.94 -9.96 3.87
C MET A 28 1.53 -10.94 4.98
N VAL A 29 0.37 -10.73 5.60
CA VAL A 29 -0.16 -11.60 6.64
C VAL A 29 -0.51 -12.99 6.08
N GLN A 30 -1.08 -13.06 4.88
CA GLN A 30 -1.34 -14.33 4.20
C GLN A 30 -0.04 -15.11 3.94
N ASN A 31 1.00 -14.44 3.45
CA ASN A 31 2.32 -15.03 3.18
C ASN A 31 3.08 -15.39 4.45
N ALA A 32 2.64 -14.90 5.60
CA ALA A 32 3.12 -15.28 6.92
C ALA A 32 2.28 -16.39 7.58
N ASP A 33 1.38 -17.06 6.84
CA ASP A 33 0.44 -18.04 7.38
C ASP A 33 -0.39 -17.49 8.56
N TYR A 34 -0.68 -16.19 8.52
CA TYR A 34 -1.39 -15.44 9.57
C TYR A 34 -0.64 -15.32 10.91
N ASP A 35 0.66 -15.59 10.93
CA ASP A 35 1.54 -15.25 12.04
C ASP A 35 1.88 -13.75 12.00
N LEU A 36 1.30 -12.99 12.94
CA LEU A 36 1.50 -11.54 13.03
C LEU A 36 2.93 -11.16 13.44
N GLU A 37 3.61 -11.98 14.25
CA GLU A 37 4.99 -11.69 14.67
C GLU A 37 5.95 -11.91 13.49
N ALA A 38 5.70 -12.95 12.69
CA ALA A 38 6.44 -13.19 11.46
C ALA A 38 6.16 -12.10 10.40
N ALA A 39 4.89 -11.73 10.20
CA ALA A 39 4.47 -10.69 9.25
C ALA A 39 5.09 -9.32 9.57
N ALA A 40 5.16 -8.95 10.85
CA ALA A 40 5.77 -7.70 11.29
C ALA A 40 7.28 -7.60 10.99
N ARG A 41 7.95 -8.74 10.76
CA ARG A 41 9.36 -8.84 10.32
C ARG A 41 9.49 -9.13 8.81
N GLY A 42 8.38 -9.11 8.08
CA GLY A 42 8.33 -9.35 6.65
C GLY A 42 8.90 -8.21 5.83
N ILE A 43 9.06 -8.45 4.53
CA ILE A 43 9.60 -7.46 3.58
C ILE A 43 8.58 -7.23 2.46
N ILE A 44 8.21 -5.97 2.27
CA ILE A 44 7.37 -5.53 1.17
C ILE A 44 8.28 -4.92 0.09
N TYR A 45 8.16 -5.40 -1.13
CA TYR A 45 8.75 -4.76 -2.31
C TYR A 45 7.66 -4.05 -3.09
N VAL A 46 7.86 -2.76 -3.38
CA VAL A 46 6.96 -1.95 -4.19
C VAL A 46 7.69 -1.55 -5.47
N ASP A 47 7.21 -2.03 -6.61
CA ASP A 47 7.74 -1.69 -7.93
C ASP A 47 7.07 -0.43 -8.51
N GLU A 48 7.66 0.13 -9.56
CA GLU A 48 7.11 1.25 -10.35
C GLU A 48 6.75 2.50 -9.52
N ILE A 49 7.44 2.75 -8.40
CA ILE A 49 7.16 3.89 -7.51
C ILE A 49 7.29 5.26 -8.21
N ASP A 50 8.08 5.34 -9.28
CA ASP A 50 8.21 6.56 -10.09
C ASP A 50 6.90 6.90 -10.82
N LYS A 51 6.02 5.92 -11.07
CA LYS A 51 4.76 6.12 -11.81
C LYS A 51 3.70 6.82 -10.99
N ILE A 52 3.74 6.71 -9.66
CA ILE A 52 2.83 7.42 -8.76
C ILE A 52 3.36 8.81 -8.37
N SER A 53 4.51 9.23 -8.91
CA SER A 53 5.09 10.55 -8.66
C SER A 53 4.30 11.66 -9.36
N ARG A 54 4.18 12.82 -8.70
CA ARG A 54 3.60 14.02 -9.31
C ARG A 54 4.46 14.50 -10.49
N LYS A 55 3.80 14.91 -11.57
CA LYS A 55 4.46 15.48 -12.76
C LYS A 55 4.70 17.00 -12.67
N ALA A 56 4.09 17.69 -11.70
CA ALA A 56 4.19 19.14 -11.54
C ALA A 56 4.26 19.52 -10.06
N ASP A 57 4.97 20.60 -9.75
CA ASP A 57 5.18 21.11 -8.38
C ASP A 57 3.92 21.75 -7.77
N SER A 58 2.95 22.13 -8.61
CA SER A 58 1.69 22.71 -8.13
C SER A 58 0.76 21.63 -7.57
N PRO A 59 0.08 21.87 -6.43
CA PRO A 59 -0.96 20.98 -5.93
C PRO A 59 -2.02 20.72 -7.01
N SER A 60 -2.43 19.46 -7.16
CA SER A 60 -3.46 19.12 -8.13
C SER A 60 -4.77 19.79 -7.74
N ILE A 61 -5.39 20.51 -8.69
CA ILE A 61 -6.69 21.16 -8.47
C ILE A 61 -7.80 20.10 -8.35
N THR A 62 -7.63 18.96 -9.03
CA THR A 62 -8.51 17.79 -8.96
C THR A 62 -7.92 16.72 -8.06
N ARG A 63 -8.76 15.94 -7.38
CA ARG A 63 -8.29 14.85 -6.50
C ARG A 63 -7.49 13.82 -7.31
N ASP A 64 -6.26 13.56 -6.89
CA ASP A 64 -5.36 12.58 -7.50
C ASP A 64 -5.36 11.29 -6.69
N VAL A 65 -6.08 10.28 -7.19
CA VAL A 65 -6.36 9.03 -6.47
C VAL A 65 -5.40 7.91 -6.81
N SER A 66 -4.54 8.07 -7.82
CA SER A 66 -3.56 7.05 -8.26
C SER A 66 -2.11 7.55 -8.21
N GLY A 67 -1.89 8.85 -7.96
CA GLY A 67 -0.57 9.42 -7.69
C GLY A 67 -0.42 9.83 -6.22
N GLU A 68 -0.69 11.10 -5.91
CA GLU A 68 -0.54 11.66 -4.55
C GLU A 68 -1.34 10.89 -3.49
N GLY A 69 -2.58 10.48 -3.78
CA GLY A 69 -3.41 9.72 -2.84
C GLY A 69 -2.76 8.39 -2.42
N VAL A 70 -2.12 7.69 -3.37
CA VAL A 70 -1.38 6.45 -3.10
C VAL A 70 -0.14 6.74 -2.25
N GLN A 71 0.60 7.81 -2.55
CA GLN A 71 1.76 8.21 -1.74
C GLN A 71 1.37 8.51 -0.29
N GLN A 72 0.27 9.24 -0.07
CA GLN A 72 -0.23 9.56 1.27
C GLN A 72 -0.69 8.30 2.03
N ALA A 73 -1.30 7.33 1.34
CA ALA A 73 -1.67 6.06 1.95
C ALA A 73 -0.44 5.21 2.30
N LEU A 74 0.57 5.14 1.42
CA LEU A 74 1.84 4.45 1.69
C LEU A 74 2.59 5.05 2.88
N LEU A 75 2.57 6.38 3.05
CA LEU A 75 3.21 7.04 4.20
C LEU A 75 2.66 6.53 5.53
N LYS A 76 1.34 6.33 5.65
CA LYS A 76 0.74 5.78 6.88
C LYS A 76 1.31 4.40 7.23
N ILE A 77 1.60 3.57 6.23
CA ILE A 77 2.20 2.25 6.43
C ILE A 77 3.66 2.39 6.87
N ILE A 78 4.44 3.24 6.18
CA ILE A 78 5.89 3.39 6.41
C ILE A 78 6.21 4.07 7.74
N GLU A 79 5.42 5.08 8.14
CA GLU A 79 5.59 5.80 9.41
C GLU A 79 5.25 4.93 10.63
N GLY A 80 4.58 3.80 10.40
CA GLY A 80 4.08 2.91 11.43
C GLY A 80 2.64 3.23 11.79
N THR A 81 1.75 2.29 11.49
CA THR A 81 0.32 2.39 11.79
C THR A 81 -0.20 1.09 12.40
N VAL A 82 -1.29 1.19 13.16
CA VAL A 82 -2.10 0.03 13.54
C VAL A 82 -3.13 -0.18 12.44
N ALA A 83 -2.84 -1.10 11.52
CA ALA A 83 -3.72 -1.43 10.41
C ALA A 83 -4.81 -2.43 10.82
N ASN A 84 -6.02 -2.24 10.28
CA ASN A 84 -7.11 -3.20 10.44
C ASN A 84 -7.09 -4.18 9.28
N ILE A 85 -6.69 -5.43 9.56
CA ILE A 85 -6.69 -6.48 8.54
C ILE A 85 -8.01 -7.23 8.62
N PRO A 86 -8.80 -7.32 7.53
CA PRO A 86 -10.00 -8.13 7.52
C PRO A 86 -9.66 -9.58 7.90
N PRO A 87 -10.49 -10.25 8.73
CA PRO A 87 -10.32 -11.67 9.02
C PRO A 87 -10.39 -12.47 7.71
N LYS A 88 -9.87 -13.71 7.71
CA LYS A 88 -9.90 -14.62 6.55
C LYS A 88 -11.26 -14.54 5.80
N GLY A 89 -11.28 -13.87 4.66
CA GLY A 89 -12.50 -13.61 3.87
C GLY A 89 -12.87 -12.13 3.87
#